data_AF-A0A0L8C245-F1
#
_entry.id   AF-A0A0L8C245-F1
#
_cell.length_a   1.000
_cell.length_b   1.000
_cell.length_c   1.000
_cell.angle_alpha   90.00
_cell.angle_beta   90.00
_cell.angle_gamma   90.00
#
_symmetry.space_group_name_H-M   'P 1'
#
loop_
_entity.id
_entity.type
_entity.pdbx_description
1 polymer ?
#
loop_
_entity_poly.entity_id
_entity_poly.type
_entity_poly.pdbx_seq_one_letter_code
_entity_poly.pdbx_strand_id
1 'polypeptide(L)'
;MNGISTTLNSPTNTAEEQPSSQGLHVFTDGSYEPISGKGGWAFVVYHEGVEIASEFGGAQGSADNTMELTALLKAALWINSNASGQPAVVWSDSAYTVKGCNSWRQIWKNNGWRKIVPNAKARSRTIANRDLWMAIDLQLSRSPLLAISWCKGHSGIVGNERADTLASHGRQSIRSGEPAP
;
A
#
# COMPACT_ATOMS: atom_id res chain seq x y z
N MET A 1 -44.04 2.27 -37.22
CA MET A 1 -44.14 3.23 -36.10
C MET A 1 -44.15 2.44 -34.81
N ASN A 2 -43.20 2.77 -33.95
CA ASN A 2 -42.79 2.15 -32.69
C ASN A 2 -43.95 2.02 -31.69
N GLY A 3 -43.99 1.15 -30.69
CA GLY A 3 -43.02 0.21 -30.11
C GLY A 3 -43.65 -0.36 -28.83
N ILE A 4 -43.41 -1.63 -28.50
CA ILE A 4 -43.94 -2.31 -27.31
C ILE A 4 -42.76 -2.81 -26.48
N SER A 5 -42.82 -2.53 -25.17
CA SER A 5 -42.12 -3.16 -24.04
C SER A 5 -40.60 -3.31 -24.08
N THR A 6 -39.91 -2.76 -23.08
CA THR A 6 -39.27 -3.54 -22.00
C THR A 6 -38.73 -2.56 -20.96
N THR A 7 -39.36 -2.49 -19.79
CA THR A 7 -38.79 -1.83 -18.60
C THR A 7 -37.68 -2.71 -18.06
N LEU A 8 -36.43 -2.33 -18.33
CA LEU A 8 -35.26 -2.90 -17.66
C LEU A 8 -35.13 -2.25 -16.28
N ASN A 9 -35.47 -3.01 -15.24
CA ASN A 9 -35.01 -2.74 -13.89
C ASN A 9 -33.49 -2.90 -13.85
N SER A 10 -32.76 -1.78 -13.77
CA SER A 10 -31.37 -1.76 -13.33
C SER A 10 -31.35 -1.75 -11.81
N PRO A 11 -30.80 -2.75 -11.10
CA PRO A 11 -30.41 -2.52 -9.74
C PRO A 11 -29.16 -1.65 -9.76
N THR A 12 -29.33 -0.36 -9.49
CA THR A 12 -28.24 0.53 -9.10
C THR A 12 -27.77 0.08 -7.72
N ASN A 13 -26.93 -0.96 -7.68
CA ASN A 13 -26.29 -1.36 -6.44
C ASN A 13 -25.08 -0.45 -6.22
N THR A 14 -25.34 0.77 -5.77
CA THR A 14 -24.35 1.64 -5.14
C THR A 14 -24.45 1.40 -3.64
N ALA A 15 -24.12 0.17 -3.23
CA ALA A 15 -23.97 -0.18 -1.83
C ALA A 15 -22.46 -0.23 -1.54
N GLU A 16 -22.06 0.62 -0.62
CA GLU A 16 -20.78 0.69 0.07
C GLU A 16 -20.10 -0.69 0.16
N GLU A 17 -18.94 -0.86 -0.50
CA GLU A 17 -18.01 -1.96 -0.22
C GLU A 17 -17.38 -1.71 1.16
N GLN A 18 -18.17 -1.89 2.20
CA GLN A 18 -17.63 -2.24 3.51
C GLN A 18 -16.96 -3.61 3.36
N PRO A 19 -15.76 -3.82 3.92
CA PRO A 19 -15.07 -5.10 3.83
C PRO A 19 -15.84 -6.19 4.59
N SER A 20 -16.80 -6.82 3.91
CA SER A 20 -17.48 -8.01 4.35
C SER A 20 -16.69 -9.23 3.88
N SER A 21 -15.65 -9.60 4.63
CA SER A 21 -14.93 -10.86 4.42
C SER A 21 -14.17 -11.20 5.68
N GLN A 22 -14.13 -12.49 6.05
CA GLN A 22 -13.31 -12.97 7.16
C GLN A 22 -11.85 -12.48 7.03
N GLY A 23 -11.24 -12.11 8.17
CA GLY A 23 -9.84 -11.72 8.26
C GLY A 23 -9.63 -10.22 8.48
N LEU A 24 -8.36 -9.82 8.43
CA LEU A 24 -7.96 -8.43 8.64
C LEU A 24 -7.98 -7.62 7.35
N HIS A 25 -8.47 -6.39 7.42
CA HIS A 25 -8.37 -5.42 6.35
C HIS A 25 -7.39 -4.32 6.75
N VAL A 26 -6.27 -4.23 6.05
CA VAL A 26 -5.22 -3.27 6.34
C VAL A 26 -5.14 -2.26 5.21
N PHE A 27 -5.23 -0.97 5.49
CA PHE A 27 -5.09 0.09 4.49
C PHE A 27 -3.74 0.75 4.69
N THR A 28 -3.04 1.03 3.58
CA THR A 28 -1.71 1.65 3.60
C THR A 28 -1.67 2.82 2.64
N ASP A 29 -1.00 3.89 3.05
CA ASP A 29 -0.83 5.07 2.20
C ASP A 29 0.51 5.79 2.48
N GLY A 30 1.00 6.50 1.46
CA GLY A 30 2.18 7.34 1.50
C GLY A 30 1.85 8.79 1.12
N SER A 31 2.51 9.73 1.78
CA SER A 31 2.40 11.16 1.48
C SER A 31 3.79 11.74 1.25
N TYR A 32 3.99 12.51 0.18
CA TYR A 32 5.25 13.18 -0.09
C TYR A 32 5.06 14.62 -0.57
N GLU A 33 5.87 15.52 -0.02
CA GLU A 33 5.91 16.93 -0.42
C GLU A 33 7.27 17.26 -1.08
N PRO A 34 7.31 17.42 -2.42
CA PRO A 34 8.56 17.59 -3.16
C PRO A 34 9.38 18.83 -2.76
N ILE A 35 8.72 19.92 -2.34
CA ILE A 35 9.39 21.18 -2.01
C ILE A 35 10.16 21.05 -0.69
N SER A 36 9.54 20.45 0.33
CA SER A 36 10.18 20.26 1.63
C SER A 36 11.03 18.97 1.68
N GLY A 37 10.83 18.06 0.73
CA GLY A 37 11.44 16.74 0.73
C GLY A 37 10.96 15.85 1.88
N LYS A 38 9.83 16.20 2.52
CA LYS A 38 9.26 15.44 3.64
C LYS A 38 8.29 14.40 3.11
N GLY A 39 8.46 13.17 3.58
CA GLY A 39 7.55 12.06 3.34
C GLY A 39 6.91 11.59 4.65
N GLY A 40 5.74 10.98 4.53
CA GLY A 40 5.05 10.29 5.61
C GLY A 40 4.41 9.00 5.11
N TRP A 41 4.30 8.01 5.97
CA TRP A 41 3.70 6.72 5.67
C TRP A 41 2.74 6.35 6.80
N ALA A 42 1.71 5.56 6.49
CA ALA A 42 0.82 5.04 7.51
C ALA A 42 0.19 3.70 7.12
N PHE A 43 -0.22 2.94 8.13
CA PHE A 43 -1.16 1.85 7.95
C PHE A 43 -2.26 1.89 9.02
N VAL A 44 -3.40 1.30 8.69
CA VAL A 44 -4.57 1.17 9.57
C VAL A 44 -5.13 -0.23 9.41
N VAL A 45 -5.39 -0.91 10.52
CA VAL A 45 -5.90 -2.28 10.57
C VAL A 45 -7.33 -2.28 11.07
N TYR A 46 -8.19 -2.91 10.30
CA TYR A 46 -9.58 -3.16 10.64
C TYR A 46 -9.83 -4.67 10.81
N HIS A 47 -10.64 -5.00 11.80
CA HIS A 47 -11.22 -6.33 11.97
C HIS A 47 -12.72 -6.16 12.21
N GLU A 48 -13.54 -6.84 11.40
CA GLU A 48 -15.02 -6.74 11.47
C GLU A 48 -15.53 -5.28 11.43
N GLY A 49 -14.87 -4.43 10.62
CA GLY A 49 -15.23 -3.02 10.46
C GLY A 49 -14.74 -2.08 11.58
N VAL A 50 -14.07 -2.60 12.61
CA VAL A 50 -13.53 -1.80 13.72
C VAL A 50 -12.02 -1.57 13.54
N GLU A 51 -11.56 -0.33 13.65
CA GLU A 51 -10.12 -0.01 13.70
C GLU A 51 -9.52 -0.62 14.98
N ILE A 52 -8.57 -1.54 14.83
CA ILE A 52 -7.92 -2.23 15.96
C ILE A 52 -6.45 -1.83 16.15
N ALA A 53 -5.82 -1.26 15.12
CA ALA A 53 -4.45 -0.74 15.19
C ALA A 53 -4.20 0.27 14.07
N SER A 54 -3.29 1.21 14.33
CA SER A 54 -2.73 2.09 13.30
C SER A 54 -1.33 2.55 13.71
N GLU A 55 -0.48 2.81 12.73
CA GLU A 55 0.85 3.38 12.94
C GLU A 55 1.16 4.33 11.78
N PHE A 56 1.91 5.40 12.07
CA PHE A 56 2.40 6.33 11.07
C PHE A 56 3.79 6.83 11.44
N GLY A 57 4.50 7.35 10.44
CA GLY A 57 5.81 7.96 10.64
C GLY A 57 6.21 8.86 9.48
N GLY A 58 7.32 9.57 9.66
CA GLY A 58 7.86 10.49 8.66
C GLY A 58 9.31 10.21 8.32
N ALA A 59 9.76 10.71 7.16
CA ALA A 59 11.16 10.66 6.74
C ALA A 59 11.52 11.87 5.86
N GLN A 60 12.78 12.31 5.90
CA GLN A 60 13.32 13.30 4.95
C GLN A 60 13.94 12.64 3.72
N GLY A 61 13.96 13.36 2.60
CA GLY A 61 14.63 12.96 1.35
C GLY A 61 14.02 11.72 0.68
N SER A 62 12.79 11.35 1.06
CA SER A 62 12.13 10.12 0.63
C SER A 62 11.10 10.44 -0.45
N ALA A 63 11.15 9.78 -1.61
CA ALA A 63 10.15 10.00 -2.65
C ALA A 63 8.78 9.38 -2.31
N ASP A 64 7.76 9.78 -3.05
CA ASP A 64 6.37 9.31 -2.92
C ASP A 64 6.26 7.77 -2.87
N ASN A 65 6.78 7.10 -3.91
CA ASN A 65 6.84 5.63 -3.96
C ASN A 65 7.63 5.01 -2.79
N THR A 66 8.58 5.71 -2.17
CA THR A 66 9.33 5.18 -1.02
C THR A 66 8.43 5.14 0.22
N MET A 67 7.58 6.14 0.42
CA MET A 67 6.65 6.19 1.55
C MET A 67 5.54 5.15 1.42
N GLU A 68 5.00 4.98 0.22
CA GLU A 68 4.05 3.92 -0.13
C GLU A 68 4.59 2.51 0.20
N LEU A 69 5.81 2.22 -0.23
CA LEU A 69 6.46 0.95 0.09
C LEU A 69 6.81 0.80 1.57
N THR A 70 7.10 1.90 2.26
CA THR A 70 7.36 1.89 3.69
C THR A 70 6.09 1.56 4.47
N ALA A 71 4.95 2.16 4.11
CA ALA A 71 3.64 1.85 4.66
C ALA A 71 3.30 0.37 4.51
N LEU A 72 3.46 -0.17 3.30
CA LEU A 72 3.26 -1.59 3.03
C LEU A 72 4.18 -2.50 3.87
N LEU A 73 5.47 -2.17 3.95
CA LEU A 73 6.43 -2.96 4.74
C LEU A 73 6.04 -2.96 6.22
N LYS A 74 5.64 -1.82 6.75
CA LYS A 74 5.22 -1.66 8.15
C LYS A 74 3.95 -2.44 8.45
N ALA A 75 2.96 -2.38 7.57
CA ALA A 75 1.76 -3.22 7.64
C ALA A 75 2.12 -4.71 7.65
N ALA A 76 2.97 -5.18 6.73
CA ALA A 76 3.37 -6.58 6.66
C ALA A 76 4.14 -7.06 7.91
N LEU A 77 5.00 -6.21 8.48
CA LEU A 77 5.69 -6.47 9.75
C LEU A 77 4.70 -6.59 10.91
N TRP A 78 3.72 -5.69 10.98
CA TRP A 78 2.70 -5.72 12.01
C TRP A 78 1.86 -7.00 11.91
N ILE A 79 1.42 -7.39 10.70
CA ILE A 79 0.64 -8.62 10.46
C ILE A 79 1.46 -9.85 10.88
N ASN A 80 2.72 -9.95 10.47
CA ASN A 80 3.59 -11.05 10.86
C ASN A 80 3.80 -11.17 12.37
N SER A 81 3.75 -10.06 13.10
CA SER A 81 4.00 -10.02 14.54
C SER A 81 2.74 -10.23 15.38
N ASN A 82 1.58 -9.77 14.90
CA ASN A 82 0.35 -9.70 15.70
C ASN A 82 -0.77 -10.62 15.19
N ALA A 83 -0.73 -11.04 13.92
CA ALA A 83 -1.80 -11.78 13.26
C ALA A 83 -1.26 -12.91 12.38
N SER A 84 -0.12 -13.49 12.76
CA SER A 84 0.50 -14.60 12.02
C SER A 84 -0.49 -15.76 11.87
N GLY A 85 -0.65 -16.25 10.64
CA GLY A 85 -1.57 -17.34 10.33
C GLY A 85 -3.05 -16.94 10.17
N GLN A 86 -3.39 -15.65 10.27
CA GLN A 86 -4.72 -15.15 9.93
C GLN A 86 -4.80 -14.67 8.48
N PRO A 87 -5.95 -14.83 7.80
CA PRO A 87 -6.20 -14.16 6.53
C PRO A 87 -6.14 -12.64 6.69
N ALA A 88 -5.40 -11.98 5.81
CA ALA A 88 -5.31 -10.52 5.79
C ALA A 88 -5.23 -10.00 4.36
N VAL A 89 -5.84 -8.85 4.11
CA VAL A 89 -5.72 -8.12 2.85
C VAL A 89 -5.17 -6.74 3.12
N VAL A 90 -4.04 -6.40 2.51
CA VAL A 90 -3.51 -5.04 2.48
C VAL A 90 -4.01 -4.34 1.23
N TRP A 91 -4.66 -3.19 1.42
CA TRP A 91 -5.22 -2.32 0.42
C TRP A 91 -4.31 -1.09 0.24
N SER A 92 -4.02 -0.77 -1.01
CA SER A 92 -3.28 0.44 -1.40
C SER A 92 -3.87 0.98 -2.70
N ASP A 93 -3.98 2.29 -2.82
CA ASP A 93 -4.38 2.95 -4.06
C ASP A 93 -3.19 3.17 -5.02
N SER A 94 -1.96 2.99 -4.53
CA SER A 94 -0.74 2.96 -5.33
C SER A 94 -0.67 1.75 -6.25
N ALA A 95 -0.99 1.97 -7.53
CA ALA A 95 -0.79 0.98 -8.58
C ALA A 95 0.67 0.49 -8.68
N TYR A 96 1.65 1.32 -8.29
CA TYR A 96 3.06 0.94 -8.22
C TYR A 96 3.29 -0.14 -7.15
N THR A 97 2.78 0.07 -5.94
CA THR A 97 2.87 -0.87 -4.82
C THR A 97 2.18 -2.20 -5.16
N VAL A 98 0.94 -2.15 -5.63
CA VAL A 98 0.15 -3.35 -5.94
C VAL A 98 0.79 -4.16 -7.07
N LYS A 99 1.15 -3.53 -8.20
CA LYS A 99 1.80 -4.23 -9.32
C LYS A 99 3.18 -4.76 -8.95
N GLY A 100 3.93 -4.01 -8.14
CA GLY A 100 5.23 -4.44 -7.67
C GLY A 100 5.15 -5.69 -6.78
N CYS A 101 4.14 -5.77 -5.90
CA CYS A 101 3.89 -6.94 -5.08
C CYS A 101 3.40 -8.14 -5.87
N ASN A 102 2.45 -7.94 -6.79
CA ASN A 102 1.77 -9.06 -7.44
C ASN A 102 2.49 -9.54 -8.71
N SER A 103 3.47 -8.79 -9.22
CA SER A 103 4.16 -9.15 -10.46
C SER A 103 5.66 -8.89 -10.41
N TRP A 104 6.09 -7.64 -10.20
CA TRP A 104 7.49 -7.28 -10.47
C TRP A 104 8.49 -7.90 -9.51
N ARG A 105 8.17 -7.98 -8.20
CA ARG A 105 9.09 -8.54 -7.20
C ARG A 105 9.49 -9.97 -7.51
N GLN A 106 8.58 -10.79 -8.05
CA GLN A 106 8.87 -12.19 -8.38
C GLN A 106 9.87 -12.28 -9.53
N ILE A 107 9.68 -11.45 -10.57
CA ILE A 107 10.59 -11.36 -11.71
C ILE A 107 11.97 -10.86 -11.23
N TRP A 108 12.00 -9.83 -10.39
CA TRP A 108 13.25 -9.28 -9.87
C TRP A 108 13.98 -10.27 -8.98
N LYS A 109 13.28 -10.98 -8.08
CA LYS A 109 13.84 -12.01 -7.22
C LYS A 109 14.51 -13.12 -8.04
N ASN A 110 13.81 -13.62 -9.06
CA ASN A 110 14.33 -14.65 -9.97
C ASN A 110 15.55 -14.16 -10.77
N ASN A 111 15.68 -12.85 -10.97
CA ASN A 111 16.82 -12.23 -11.66
C ASN A 111 17.86 -11.60 -10.71
N GLY A 112 17.94 -12.07 -9.46
CA GLY A 112 18.95 -11.61 -8.49
C GLY A 112 18.80 -10.12 -8.10
N TRP A 113 17.57 -9.61 -8.10
CA TRP A 113 17.20 -8.22 -7.81
C TRP A 113 17.86 -7.21 -8.75
N ARG A 114 17.76 -7.47 -10.06
CA ARG A 114 18.23 -6.58 -11.14
C ARG A 114 17.14 -6.39 -12.20
N LYS A 115 17.08 -5.20 -12.80
CA LYS A 115 16.21 -4.97 -13.97
C LYS A 115 16.66 -5.82 -15.15
N ILE A 116 15.70 -6.41 -15.85
CA ILE A 116 15.91 -7.00 -17.18
C ILE A 116 15.90 -5.84 -18.17
N VAL A 117 17.01 -5.64 -18.86
CA VAL A 117 17.18 -4.59 -19.88
C VAL A 117 17.73 -5.24 -21.15
N PRO A 118 17.32 -4.78 -22.35
CA PRO A 118 17.79 -5.36 -23.62
C PRO A 118 19.31 -5.36 -23.77
N ASN A 119 19.97 -4.35 -23.19
CA ASN A 119 21.43 -4.26 -23.16
C ASN A 119 21.96 -4.67 -21.77
N ALA A 120 22.50 -5.89 -21.67
CA ALA A 120 23.06 -6.44 -20.43
C ALA A 120 24.22 -5.61 -19.82
N LYS A 121 24.85 -4.71 -20.60
CA LYS A 121 25.92 -3.80 -20.18
C LYS A 121 25.44 -2.40 -19.76
N ALA A 122 24.13 -2.13 -19.78
CA ALA A 122 23.62 -0.82 -19.34
C ALA A 122 23.94 -0.57 -17.85
N ARG A 123 24.48 0.62 -17.54
CA ARG A 123 24.85 1.03 -16.18
C ARG A 123 23.67 1.12 -15.20
N SER A 124 22.44 1.30 -15.69
CA SER A 124 21.24 1.44 -14.86
C SER A 124 20.37 0.18 -14.86
N ARG A 125 20.91 -0.92 -14.30
CA ARG A 125 20.13 -2.13 -13.97
C ARG A 125 19.55 -2.08 -12.55
N THR A 126 19.70 -0.96 -11.87
CA THR A 126 19.24 -0.72 -10.51
C THR A 126 17.71 -0.65 -10.46
N ILE A 127 17.16 -1.35 -9.46
CA ILE A 127 15.75 -1.27 -9.08
C ILE A 127 15.65 -0.12 -8.07
N ALA A 128 14.76 0.84 -8.31
CA ALA A 128 14.47 1.87 -7.31
C ALA A 128 13.86 1.21 -6.07
N ASN A 129 14.25 1.66 -4.87
CA ASN A 129 13.81 1.07 -3.61
C ASN A 129 14.11 -0.44 -3.48
N ARG A 130 15.22 -0.92 -4.09
CA ARG A 130 15.59 -2.34 -4.09
C ARG A 130 15.56 -2.97 -2.70
N ASP A 131 16.13 -2.31 -1.71
CA ASP A 131 16.26 -2.86 -0.35
C ASP A 131 14.90 -2.94 0.35
N LEU A 132 14.01 -1.96 0.12
CA LEU A 132 12.61 -2.03 0.57
C LEU A 132 11.88 -3.20 -0.09
N TRP A 133 12.02 -3.37 -1.41
CA TRP A 133 11.40 -4.49 -2.11
C TRP A 133 11.88 -5.85 -1.60
N MET A 134 13.17 -5.99 -1.29
CA MET A 134 13.72 -7.21 -0.69
C MET A 134 13.13 -7.47 0.70
N ALA A 135 12.98 -6.43 1.53
CA ALA A 135 12.36 -6.54 2.84
C ALA A 135 10.88 -6.91 2.74
N ILE A 136 10.13 -6.29 1.82
CA ILE A 136 8.72 -6.61 1.54
C ILE A 136 8.60 -8.06 1.11
N ASP A 137 9.40 -8.52 0.15
CA ASP A 137 9.36 -9.90 -0.33
C ASP A 137 9.59 -10.91 0.80
N LEU A 138 10.52 -10.64 1.72
CA LEU A 138 10.74 -11.46 2.90
C LEU A 138 9.50 -11.52 3.80
N GLN A 139 8.85 -10.38 4.06
CA GLN A 139 7.66 -10.35 4.92
C GLN A 139 6.46 -11.04 4.27
N LEU A 140 6.22 -10.80 2.98
CA LEU A 140 5.14 -11.47 2.25
C LEU A 140 5.37 -12.98 2.15
N SER A 141 6.61 -13.43 2.00
CA SER A 141 6.93 -14.87 1.96
C SER A 141 6.66 -15.59 3.30
N ARG A 142 6.60 -14.86 4.42
CA ARG A 142 6.29 -15.40 5.76
C ARG A 142 4.79 -15.47 6.05
N SER A 143 3.96 -14.77 5.27
CA SER A 143 2.51 -14.71 5.44
C SER A 143 1.80 -15.21 4.18
N PRO A 144 1.61 -16.53 4.01
CA PRO A 144 1.00 -17.08 2.81
C PRO A 144 -0.49 -16.72 2.64
N LEU A 145 -1.16 -16.31 3.73
CA LEU A 145 -2.56 -15.87 3.72
C LEU A 145 -2.72 -14.35 3.55
N LEU A 146 -1.62 -13.62 3.36
CA LEU A 146 -1.63 -12.18 3.12
C LEU A 146 -1.78 -11.89 1.62
N ALA A 147 -2.85 -11.18 1.25
CA ALA A 147 -3.08 -10.68 -0.10
C ALA A 147 -2.82 -9.17 -0.19
N ILE A 148 -2.37 -8.71 -1.36
CA ILE A 148 -2.21 -7.29 -1.69
C ILE A 148 -3.21 -6.92 -2.78
N SER A 149 -4.10 -5.98 -2.48
CA SER A 149 -5.21 -5.58 -3.35
C SER A 149 -5.17 -4.07 -3.62
N TRP A 150 -5.70 -3.70 -4.78
CA TRP A 150 -5.87 -2.30 -5.14
C TRP A 150 -7.22 -1.79 -4.64
N CYS A 151 -7.22 -0.60 -4.04
CA CYS A 151 -8.44 0.15 -3.78
C CYS A 151 -8.38 1.49 -4.52
N LYS A 152 -9.54 2.12 -4.73
CA LYS A 152 -9.57 3.44 -5.34
C LYS A 152 -9.24 4.51 -4.31
N GLY A 153 -8.27 5.37 -4.63
CA GLY A 153 -7.94 6.53 -3.82
C GLY A 153 -9.03 7.60 -3.84
N HIS A 154 -9.17 8.34 -2.73
CA HIS A 154 -10.10 9.46 -2.54
C HIS A 154 -11.55 9.18 -3.01
N SER A 155 -12.06 7.98 -2.73
CA SER A 155 -13.39 7.57 -3.18
C SER A 155 -14.37 7.25 -2.05
N GLY A 156 -14.17 7.77 -0.83
CA GLY A 156 -15.04 7.50 0.31
C GLY A 156 -14.72 6.20 1.07
N ILE A 157 -13.61 5.54 0.76
CA ILE A 157 -13.20 4.31 1.48
C ILE A 157 -12.59 4.75 2.82
N VAL A 158 -13.35 4.58 3.90
CA VAL A 158 -13.00 5.02 5.26
C VAL A 158 -11.57 4.63 5.64
N GLY A 159 -11.17 3.38 5.39
CA GLY A 159 -9.83 2.91 5.73
C GLY A 159 -8.71 3.59 4.94
N ASN A 160 -8.92 3.89 3.65
CA ASN A 160 -7.93 4.57 2.82
C ASN A 160 -7.81 6.05 3.23
N GLU A 161 -8.93 6.73 3.44
CA GLU A 161 -8.94 8.13 3.89
C GLU A 161 -8.30 8.29 5.27
N ARG A 162 -8.49 7.28 6.14
CA ARG A 162 -7.83 7.21 7.44
C ARG A 162 -6.31 7.06 7.28
N ALA A 163 -5.86 6.20 6.38
CA ALA A 163 -4.44 6.02 6.08
C ALA A 163 -3.81 7.29 5.49
N ASP A 164 -4.45 7.95 4.52
CA ASP A 164 -4.01 9.23 3.93
C ASP A 164 -3.83 10.32 5.00
N THR A 165 -4.83 10.46 5.87
CA THR A 165 -4.79 11.43 6.98
C THR A 165 -3.58 11.17 7.88
N LEU A 166 -3.32 9.92 8.24
CA LEU A 166 -2.20 9.54 9.09
C LEU A 166 -0.85 9.68 8.39
N ALA A 167 -0.76 9.37 7.09
CA ALA A 167 0.46 9.56 6.30
C ALA A 167 0.80 11.06 6.21
N SER A 168 -0.22 11.90 6.02
CA SER A 168 -0.10 13.35 6.08
C SER A 168 0.38 13.85 7.45
N HIS A 169 -0.11 13.28 8.55
CA HIS A 169 0.42 13.59 9.89
C HIS A 169 1.87 13.15 10.07
N GLY A 170 2.25 11.97 9.58
CA GLY A 170 3.63 11.49 9.62
C GLY A 170 4.59 12.40 8.84
N ARG A 171 4.15 12.91 7.70
CA ARG A 171 4.92 13.90 6.93
C ARG A 171 5.11 15.19 7.72
N GLN A 172 4.06 15.67 8.39
CA GLN A 172 4.09 16.91 9.19
C GLN A 172 4.89 16.76 10.50
N SER A 173 4.97 15.55 11.06
CA SER A 173 5.74 15.31 12.29
C SER A 173 7.25 15.48 12.11
N ILE A 174 7.74 15.50 10.86
CA ILE A 174 9.10 15.89 10.54
C ILE A 174 9.25 17.40 10.74
N ARG A 175 9.71 17.79 11.93
CA ARG A 175 10.12 19.16 12.21
C ARG A 175 11.24 19.58 11.28
N SER A 176 11.18 20.82 10.81
CA SER A 176 12.24 21.42 10.01
C SER A 176 13.46 21.64 10.90
N GLY A 177 14.42 20.72 10.88
CA GLY A 177 15.82 20.99 11.29
C GLY A 177 16.12 21.17 12.78
N GLU A 178 15.70 20.25 13.65
CA GLU A 178 16.44 20.01 14.90
C GLU A 178 17.26 18.72 14.76
N PRO A 179 18.58 18.74 15.02
CA PRO A 179 19.35 17.51 15.14
C PRO A 179 18.83 16.73 16.36
N ALA A 180 18.77 15.41 16.24
CA ALA A 180 18.45 14.54 17.36
C ALA A 180 19.40 14.81 18.55
N PRO A 181 18.89 14.79 19.80
CA PRO A 181 19.70 15.04 21.00
C PRO A 181 20.82 14.02 21.18
#